data_AF-Q6L1Z7-F1
#
_entry.id   AF-Q6L1Z7-F1
#
_cell.length_a   1.000
_cell.length_b   1.000
_cell.length_c   1.000
_cell.angle_alpha   90.00
_cell.angle_beta   90.00
_cell.angle_gamma   90.00
#
_symmetry.space_group_name_H-M   'P 1'
#
loop_
_entity.id
_entity.type
_entity.pdbx_description
1 polymer ?
#
loop_
_entity_poly.entity_id
_entity_poly.type
_entity_poly.pdbx_seq_one_letter_code
_entity_poly.pdbx_strand_id
1 'polypeptide(L)'
;MYDDWDFLSIFSNKTRRDILKSLCDESSYALNISRQMRISSQAVNKQIDILESMGIISPVNMQSRIGPARKVYEPGGFSTIIIDYSRSFMGIKRMELTEIAGDKKTVDEMLSELKSVNNEINEMDKKRAALVSVKDSIIKSLKEKSSMMGEFHRNIINTYIETMDAKVTASYYGLPEAMVRKLINEFKNIG
;
A
#
# COMPACT_ATOMS: atom_id res chain seq x y z
N MET A 1 -8.21 2.59 12.37
CA MET A 1 -7.94 2.59 10.93
C MET A 1 -6.45 2.34 10.82
N TYR A 2 -6.05 1.17 10.32
CA TYR A 2 -4.64 0.88 10.06
C TYR A 2 -4.13 1.89 9.03
N ASP A 3 -2.94 2.45 9.23
CA ASP A 3 -2.34 3.27 8.19
C ASP A 3 -1.77 2.37 7.07
N ASP A 4 -1.37 2.97 5.95
CA ASP A 4 -0.81 2.20 4.83
C ASP A 4 0.50 1.47 5.24
N TRP A 5 1.21 1.94 6.26
CA TRP A 5 2.45 1.32 6.76
C TRP A 5 2.17 0.03 7.53
N ASP A 6 1.11 -0.01 8.33
CA ASP A 6 0.65 -1.20 9.02
C ASP A 6 0.31 -2.32 8.04
N PHE A 7 -0.20 -1.96 6.85
CA PHE A 7 -0.47 -2.91 5.77
C PHE A 7 0.81 -3.62 5.26
N LEU A 8 1.97 -2.95 5.26
CA LEU A 8 3.25 -3.58 4.88
C LEU A 8 3.69 -4.69 5.84
N SER A 9 3.35 -4.56 7.13
CA SER A 9 3.71 -5.55 8.15
C SER A 9 3.21 -6.95 7.79
N ILE A 10 2.12 -7.01 7.03
CA ILE A 10 1.49 -8.23 6.57
C ILE A 10 2.41 -8.97 5.61
N PHE A 11 2.95 -8.24 4.64
CA PHE A 11 3.85 -8.80 3.64
C PHE A 11 5.25 -9.06 4.19
N SER A 12 5.61 -8.61 5.38
CA SER A 12 6.95 -8.87 5.96
C SER A 12 7.17 -10.35 6.30
N ASN A 13 6.12 -11.09 6.65
CA ASN A 13 6.22 -12.50 7.02
C ASN A 13 6.20 -13.41 5.78
N LYS A 14 7.21 -14.26 5.63
CA LYS A 14 7.34 -15.19 4.49
C LYS A 14 6.15 -16.14 4.38
N THR A 15 5.71 -16.74 5.48
CA THR A 15 4.57 -17.68 5.50
C THR A 15 3.29 -17.00 5.00
N ARG A 16 3.01 -15.75 5.41
CA ARG A 16 1.86 -15.01 4.87
C ARG A 16 1.97 -14.78 3.36
N ARG A 17 3.14 -14.37 2.87
CA ARG A 17 3.35 -14.20 1.41
C ARG A 17 3.16 -15.50 0.64
N ASP A 18 3.67 -16.61 1.16
CA ASP A 18 3.55 -17.91 0.51
C ASP A 18 2.10 -18.43 0.53
N ILE A 19 1.36 -18.20 1.63
CA ILE A 19 -0.08 -18.48 1.71
C ILE A 19 -0.84 -17.68 0.65
N LEU A 20 -0.57 -16.36 0.54
CA LEU A 20 -1.24 -15.51 -0.44
C LEU A 20 -0.93 -15.93 -1.88
N LYS A 21 0.32 -16.27 -2.19
CA LYS A 21 0.70 -16.82 -3.51
C LYS A 21 -0.09 -18.10 -3.83
N SER A 22 -0.16 -19.03 -2.88
CA SER A 22 -0.94 -20.26 -3.04
C SER A 22 -2.43 -19.96 -3.29
N LEU A 23 -2.99 -18.97 -2.61
CA LEU A 23 -4.40 -18.58 -2.76
C LEU A 23 -4.68 -17.81 -4.05
N CYS A 24 -3.69 -17.12 -4.63
CA CYS A 24 -3.80 -16.54 -5.97
C CYS A 24 -3.84 -17.60 -7.08
N ASP A 25 -3.20 -18.76 -6.85
CA ASP A 25 -3.23 -19.89 -7.79
C ASP A 25 -4.53 -20.71 -7.64
N GLU A 26 -4.92 -21.04 -6.40
CA GLU A 26 -6.10 -21.85 -6.11
C GLU A 26 -6.68 -21.55 -4.72
N SER A 27 -7.99 -21.23 -4.67
CA SER A 27 -8.75 -21.12 -3.41
C SER A 27 -8.64 -22.42 -2.61
N SER A 28 -8.16 -22.35 -1.37
CA SER A 28 -7.72 -23.55 -0.65
C SER A 28 -8.04 -23.54 0.85
N TYR A 29 -8.07 -24.74 1.43
CA TYR A 29 -8.27 -24.94 2.87
C TYR A 29 -6.94 -24.83 3.62
N ALA A 30 -6.97 -24.36 4.87
CA ALA A 30 -5.77 -24.25 5.74
C ALA A 30 -4.93 -25.53 5.82
N LEU A 31 -5.59 -26.71 5.83
CA LEU A 31 -4.90 -28.01 5.88
C LEU A 31 -4.17 -28.35 4.57
N ASN A 32 -4.72 -27.96 3.42
CA ASN A 32 -4.07 -28.21 2.14
C ASN A 32 -2.84 -27.30 1.98
N ILE A 33 -3.00 -26.03 2.35
CA ILE A 33 -1.92 -25.05 2.44
C ILE A 33 -0.80 -25.55 3.37
N SER A 34 -1.13 -26.08 4.55
CA SER A 34 -0.13 -26.60 5.50
C SER A 34 0.67 -27.78 4.95
N ARG A 35 0.02 -28.68 4.19
CA ARG A 35 0.66 -29.80 3.51
C ARG A 35 1.59 -29.34 2.39
N GLN A 36 1.11 -28.46 1.51
CA GLN A 36 1.89 -27.92 0.39
C GLN A 36 3.14 -27.19 0.89
N MET A 37 2.98 -26.40 1.95
CA MET A 37 4.05 -25.57 2.52
C MET A 37 4.92 -26.29 3.54
N ARG A 38 4.62 -27.56 3.88
CA ARG A 38 5.32 -28.39 4.89
C ARG A 38 5.51 -27.68 6.24
N ILE A 39 4.47 -26.99 6.70
CA ILE A 39 4.43 -26.27 7.97
C ILE A 39 3.29 -26.78 8.85
N SER A 40 3.37 -26.56 10.16
CA SER A 40 2.34 -27.04 11.06
C SER A 40 1.00 -26.35 10.79
N SER A 41 -0.09 -27.10 10.89
CA SER A 41 -1.44 -26.55 10.70
C SER A 41 -1.74 -25.42 11.69
N GLN A 42 -1.20 -25.47 12.92
CA GLN A 42 -1.36 -24.39 13.89
C GLN A 42 -0.66 -23.09 13.43
N ALA A 43 0.54 -23.20 12.85
CA ALA A 43 1.25 -22.05 12.32
C ALA A 43 0.53 -21.42 11.12
N VAL A 44 -0.07 -22.23 10.25
CA VAL A 44 -0.89 -21.77 9.12
C VAL A 44 -2.15 -21.06 9.58
N ASN A 45 -2.93 -21.69 10.47
CA ASN A 45 -4.17 -21.08 10.97
C ASN A 45 -3.89 -19.71 11.60
N LYS A 46 -2.83 -19.60 12.42
CA LYS A 46 -2.43 -18.30 12.98
C LYS A 46 -2.18 -17.23 11.92
N GLN A 47 -1.58 -17.58 10.78
CA GLN A 47 -1.34 -16.63 9.70
C GLN A 47 -2.62 -16.29 8.93
N ILE A 48 -3.50 -17.28 8.71
CA ILE A 48 -4.82 -17.09 8.09
C ILE A 48 -5.66 -16.13 8.93
N ASP A 49 -5.71 -16.30 10.26
CA ASP A 49 -6.48 -15.41 11.14
C ASP A 49 -6.03 -13.95 11.00
N ILE A 50 -4.71 -13.72 10.89
CA ILE A 50 -4.15 -12.38 10.67
C ILE A 50 -4.61 -11.84 9.31
N LEU A 51 -4.47 -12.63 8.24
CA LEU A 51 -4.84 -12.23 6.88
C LEU A 51 -6.35 -11.95 6.73
N GLU A 52 -7.20 -12.75 7.39
CA GLU A 52 -8.66 -12.61 7.42
C GLU A 52 -9.06 -11.34 8.19
N SER A 53 -8.47 -11.10 9.36
CA SER A 53 -8.77 -9.91 10.17
C SER A 53 -8.42 -8.58 9.48
N MET A 54 -7.50 -8.63 8.50
CA MET A 54 -7.06 -7.50 7.70
C MET A 54 -7.76 -7.39 6.35
N GLY A 55 -8.73 -8.27 6.05
CA GLY A 55 -9.51 -8.24 4.82
C GLY A 55 -8.75 -8.61 3.55
N ILE A 56 -7.57 -9.26 3.69
CA ILE A 56 -6.75 -9.71 2.54
C ILE A 56 -7.20 -11.08 2.05
N ILE A 57 -7.85 -11.87 2.91
CA ILE A 57 -8.52 -13.10 2.51
C ILE A 57 -9.92 -13.13 3.10
N SER A 58 -10.84 -13.82 2.44
CA SER A 58 -12.20 -14.02 2.93
C SER A 58 -12.57 -15.50 2.95
N PRO A 59 -13.30 -15.97 3.98
CA PRO A 59 -13.81 -17.33 4.00
C PRO A 59 -15.02 -17.46 3.07
N VAL A 60 -14.96 -18.39 2.15
CA VAL A 60 -16.11 -18.88 1.38
C VAL A 60 -16.60 -20.16 2.05
N ASN A 61 -17.83 -20.11 2.56
CA ASN A 61 -18.47 -21.26 3.18
C ASN A 61 -18.91 -22.25 2.11
N MET A 62 -18.17 -23.36 1.95
CA MET A 62 -18.65 -24.48 1.16
C MET A 62 -19.46 -25.44 2.03
N GLN A 63 -20.72 -25.66 1.66
CA GLN A 63 -21.57 -26.68 2.26
C GLN A 63 -20.96 -28.06 1.98
N SER A 64 -20.66 -28.80 3.04
CA SER A 64 -20.22 -30.19 2.93
C SER A 64 -21.45 -31.10 2.79
N ARG A 65 -21.42 -32.05 1.85
CA ARG A 65 -22.46 -33.10 1.72
C ARG A 65 -22.41 -34.11 2.87
N ILE A 66 -21.23 -34.33 3.47
CA ILE A 66 -21.02 -35.26 4.60
C ILE A 66 -19.89 -34.69 5.47
N GLY A 67 -20.20 -34.19 6.67
CA GLY A 67 -19.23 -33.68 7.67
C GLY A 67 -19.34 -32.16 7.94
N PRO A 68 -18.54 -31.62 8.88
CA PRO A 68 -18.59 -30.21 9.26
C PRO A 68 -18.21 -29.29 8.10
N ALA A 69 -18.85 -28.11 8.05
CA ALA A 69 -18.55 -27.08 7.06
C ALA A 69 -17.06 -26.75 7.05
N ARG A 70 -16.47 -26.66 5.86
CA ARG A 70 -15.05 -26.35 5.70
C ARG A 70 -14.92 -24.94 5.12
N LYS A 71 -14.13 -24.10 5.77
CA LYS A 71 -13.76 -22.79 5.25
C LYS A 71 -12.74 -22.95 4.12
N VAL A 72 -13.11 -22.52 2.92
CA VAL A 72 -12.15 -22.21 1.86
C VAL A 72 -11.80 -20.74 1.96
N TYR A 73 -10.54 -20.40 1.76
CA TYR A 73 -10.10 -19.02 1.74
C TYR A 73 -9.83 -18.59 0.31
N GLU A 74 -10.23 -17.36 -0.01
CA GLU A 74 -9.99 -16.71 -1.29
C GLU A 74 -9.26 -15.38 -1.04
N PRO A 75 -8.38 -14.95 -1.95
CA PRO A 75 -7.73 -13.66 -1.84
C PRO A 75 -8.72 -12.52 -2.07
N GLY A 76 -8.50 -11.39 -1.41
CA GLY A 76 -9.30 -10.18 -1.49
C GLY A 76 -8.47 -8.94 -1.16
N GLY A 77 -9.11 -7.77 -1.10
CA GLY A 77 -8.42 -6.51 -0.79
C GLY A 77 -7.34 -6.13 -1.81
N PHE A 78 -7.55 -6.52 -3.07
CA PHE A 78 -6.61 -6.32 -4.17
C PHE A 78 -6.25 -4.85 -4.33
N SER A 79 -4.95 -4.57 -4.28
CA SER A 79 -4.42 -3.22 -4.38
C SER A 79 -2.99 -3.25 -4.88
N THR A 80 -2.56 -2.16 -5.51
CA THR A 80 -1.15 -1.87 -5.73
C THR A 80 -0.64 -0.97 -4.61
N ILE A 81 0.56 -1.26 -4.12
CA ILE A 81 1.23 -0.49 -3.06
C ILE A 81 2.51 0.09 -3.64
N ILE A 82 2.70 1.39 -3.47
CA ILE A 82 3.91 2.07 -3.90
C ILE A 82 4.58 2.73 -2.70
N ILE A 83 5.87 2.49 -2.54
CA ILE A 83 6.72 3.08 -1.49
C ILE A 83 7.79 3.92 -2.19
N ASP A 84 7.77 5.23 -1.95
CA ASP A 84 8.81 6.14 -2.40
C ASP A 84 9.76 6.38 -1.22
N TYR A 85 11.05 6.04 -1.39
CA TYR A 85 12.09 6.28 -0.40
C TYR A 85 13.21 7.12 -1.04
N SER A 86 13.44 8.30 -0.47
CA SER A 86 14.41 9.28 -1.00
C SER A 86 15.22 9.91 0.13
N ARG A 87 16.09 10.87 -0.21
CA ARG A 87 16.92 11.58 0.77
C ARG A 87 16.11 12.55 1.62
N SER A 88 15.04 13.11 1.07
CA SER A 88 14.32 14.23 1.69
C SER A 88 12.93 13.86 2.17
N PHE A 89 12.37 12.74 1.72
CA PHE A 89 11.07 12.24 2.17
C PHE A 89 10.93 10.73 2.01
N MET A 90 9.96 10.18 2.73
CA MET A 90 9.46 8.83 2.55
C MET A 90 7.93 8.89 2.44
N GLY A 91 7.35 8.12 1.53
CA GLY A 91 5.89 8.09 1.33
C GLY A 91 5.40 6.71 0.93
N ILE A 92 4.16 6.42 1.30
CA ILE A 92 3.44 5.22 0.90
C ILE A 92 2.12 5.61 0.26
N LYS A 93 1.71 4.87 -0.77
CA LYS A 93 0.40 4.99 -1.38
C LYS A 93 -0.15 3.62 -1.70
N ARG A 94 -1.32 3.31 -1.18
CA ARG A 94 -2.13 2.17 -1.60
C ARG A 94 -3.21 2.61 -2.59
N MET A 95 -3.43 1.83 -3.65
CA MET A 95 -4.48 2.07 -4.65
C MET A 95 -5.24 0.78 -4.89
N GLU A 96 -6.55 0.79 -4.69
CA GLU A 96 -7.41 -0.37 -4.91
C GLU A 96 -7.46 -0.75 -6.39
N LEU A 97 -7.50 -2.04 -6.68
CA LEU A 97 -7.68 -2.56 -8.03
C LEU A 97 -9.17 -2.76 -8.30
N THR A 98 -9.62 -2.30 -9.45
CA THR A 98 -10.97 -2.56 -9.94
C THR A 98 -10.95 -3.81 -10.81
N GLU A 99 -11.93 -4.70 -10.62
CA GLU A 99 -12.11 -5.82 -11.54
C GLU A 99 -12.48 -5.32 -12.94
N ILE A 100 -11.80 -5.86 -13.94
CA ILE A 100 -12.09 -5.59 -15.35
C ILE A 100 -12.71 -6.87 -15.92
N ALA A 101 -13.89 -6.74 -16.53
CA ALA A 101 -14.54 -7.86 -17.18
C ALA A 101 -13.66 -8.42 -18.30
N GLY A 102 -13.50 -9.74 -18.32
CA GLY A 102 -12.72 -10.42 -19.36
C GLY A 102 -13.51 -10.54 -20.66
N ASP A 103 -12.90 -10.12 -21.77
CA ASP A 103 -13.39 -10.42 -23.11
C ASP A 103 -12.92 -11.80 -23.57
N LYS A 104 -13.69 -12.42 -24.48
CA LYS A 104 -13.24 -13.64 -25.17
C LYS A 104 -12.08 -13.28 -26.10
N LYS A 105 -10.87 -13.67 -25.71
CA LYS A 105 -9.64 -13.50 -26.48
C LYS A 105 -9.00 -14.86 -26.77
N THR A 106 -8.28 -14.97 -27.87
CA THR A 106 -7.39 -16.10 -28.15
C THR A 106 -6.15 -16.02 -27.26
N VAL A 107 -5.42 -17.13 -27.12
CA VAL A 107 -4.17 -17.17 -26.34
C VAL A 107 -3.14 -16.18 -26.87
N ASP A 108 -2.99 -16.07 -28.19
CA ASP A 108 -2.03 -15.15 -28.81
C ASP A 108 -2.39 -13.68 -28.55
N GLU A 109 -3.68 -13.34 -28.60
CA GLU A 109 -4.16 -11.99 -28.24
C GLU A 109 -3.89 -11.68 -26.77
N MET A 110 -4.16 -12.61 -25.85
CA MET A 110 -3.88 -12.46 -24.42
C MET A 110 -2.39 -12.25 -24.15
N LEU A 111 -1.52 -13.02 -24.81
CA LEU A 111 -0.07 -12.89 -24.64
C LEU A 111 0.45 -11.56 -25.19
N SER A 112 -0.07 -11.11 -26.34
CA SER A 112 0.27 -9.83 -26.93
C SER A 112 -0.17 -8.65 -26.04
N GLU A 113 -1.40 -8.71 -25.54
CA GLU A 113 -1.95 -7.70 -24.63
C GLU A 113 -1.17 -7.66 -23.32
N LEU A 114 -0.89 -8.80 -22.69
CA LEU A 114 -0.09 -8.87 -21.47
C LEU A 114 1.29 -8.25 -21.67
N LYS A 115 1.94 -8.49 -22.82
CA LYS A 115 3.21 -7.85 -23.17
C LYS A 115 3.07 -6.33 -23.29
N SER A 116 2.00 -5.85 -23.93
CA SER A 116 1.72 -4.41 -24.05
C SER A 116 1.50 -3.77 -22.68
N VAL A 117 0.66 -4.36 -21.84
CA VAL A 117 0.36 -3.89 -20.47
C VAL A 117 1.64 -3.83 -19.63
N ASN A 118 2.47 -4.88 -19.68
CA ASN A 118 3.75 -4.89 -18.95
C ASN A 118 4.69 -3.77 -19.41
N ASN A 119 4.74 -3.47 -20.71
CA ASN A 119 5.55 -2.37 -21.22
C ASN A 119 5.03 -1.01 -20.74
N GLU A 120 3.71 -0.79 -20.75
CA GLU A 120 3.10 0.45 -20.28
C GLU A 120 3.38 0.67 -18.78
N ILE A 121 3.22 -0.36 -17.95
CA ILE A 121 3.56 -0.32 -16.53
C ILE A 121 5.04 0.06 -16.33
N ASN A 122 5.95 -0.57 -17.08
CA ASN A 122 7.38 -0.26 -16.99
C ASN A 122 7.71 1.19 -17.37
N GLU A 123 7.07 1.74 -18.40
CA GLU A 123 7.26 3.14 -18.78
C GLU A 123 6.67 4.10 -17.74
N MET A 124 5.53 3.76 -17.14
CA MET A 124 4.96 4.49 -16.02
C MET A 124 5.89 4.49 -14.80
N ASP A 125 6.54 3.37 -14.50
CA ASP A 125 7.50 3.27 -13.38
C ASP A 125 8.74 4.14 -13.61
N LYS A 126 9.29 4.16 -14.83
CA LYS A 126 10.40 5.05 -15.20
C LYS A 126 10.00 6.52 -15.05
N LYS A 127 8.82 6.89 -15.57
CA LYS A 127 8.27 8.25 -15.45
C LYS A 127 8.06 8.62 -13.99
N ARG A 128 7.55 7.70 -13.17
CA ARG A 128 7.37 7.89 -11.73
C ARG A 128 8.72 8.14 -11.05
N ALA A 129 9.73 7.32 -11.29
CA ALA A 129 11.05 7.48 -10.69
C ALA A 129 11.68 8.85 -11.02
N ALA A 130 11.53 9.32 -12.25
CA ALA A 130 11.96 10.67 -12.65
C ALA A 130 11.21 11.77 -11.88
N LEU A 131 9.88 11.67 -11.76
CA LEU A 131 9.07 12.62 -10.99
C LEU A 131 9.39 12.60 -9.49
N VAL A 132 9.64 11.43 -8.92
CA VAL A 132 10.08 11.26 -7.51
C VAL A 132 11.42 11.95 -7.29
N SER A 133 12.33 11.90 -8.25
CA SER A 133 13.61 12.61 -8.18
C SER A 133 13.44 14.13 -8.20
N VAL A 134 12.56 14.65 -9.05
CA VAL A 134 12.20 16.08 -9.06
C VAL A 134 11.56 16.48 -7.72
N LYS A 135 10.64 15.66 -7.20
CA LYS A 135 10.00 15.88 -5.90
C LYS A 135 11.03 15.92 -4.76
N ASP A 136 12.00 15.01 -4.73
CA ASP A 136 13.09 15.00 -3.73
C ASP A 136 13.86 16.32 -3.74
N SER A 137 14.24 16.81 -4.92
CA SER A 137 14.95 18.09 -5.06
C SER A 137 14.12 19.27 -4.56
N ILE A 138 12.83 19.33 -4.89
CA ILE A 138 11.95 20.43 -4.43
C ILE A 138 11.79 20.38 -2.91
N ILE A 139 11.50 19.21 -2.35
CA ILE A 139 11.33 19.06 -0.89
C ILE A 139 12.62 19.43 -0.17
N LYS A 140 13.78 19.03 -0.70
CA LYS A 140 15.08 19.42 -0.14
C LYS A 140 15.21 20.95 -0.04
N SER A 141 14.98 21.66 -1.15
CA SER A 141 15.07 23.12 -1.18
C SER A 141 14.06 23.80 -0.24
N LEU A 142 12.83 23.26 -0.13
CA LEU A 142 11.84 23.79 0.80
C LEU A 142 12.27 23.56 2.27
N LYS A 143 12.80 22.38 2.60
CA LYS A 143 13.33 22.07 3.95
C LYS A 143 14.52 22.96 4.29
N GLU A 144 15.42 23.22 3.35
CA GLU A 144 16.53 24.17 3.50
C GLU A 144 16.03 25.58 3.81
N LYS A 145 15.03 26.10 3.08
CA LYS A 145 14.42 27.40 3.40
C LYS A 145 13.73 27.42 4.76
N SER A 146 13.02 26.35 5.11
CA SER A 146 12.32 26.25 6.40
C SER A 146 13.27 26.29 7.59
N SER A 147 14.56 25.94 7.39
CA SER A 147 15.59 25.98 8.43
C SER A 147 15.89 27.39 8.95
N MET A 148 15.54 28.42 8.19
CA MET A 148 15.62 29.82 8.61
C MET A 148 14.56 30.21 9.65
N MET A 149 13.53 29.38 9.82
CA MET A 149 12.47 29.59 10.81
C MET A 149 12.85 29.00 12.17
N GLY A 150 12.21 29.50 13.23
CA GLY A 150 12.31 28.88 14.56
C GLY A 150 11.82 27.43 14.54
N GLU A 151 12.38 26.59 15.41
CA GLU A 151 12.17 25.14 15.44
C GLU A 151 10.69 24.72 15.34
N PHE A 152 9.82 25.36 16.12
CA PHE A 152 8.38 25.08 16.10
C PHE A 152 7.75 25.35 14.73
N HIS A 153 8.06 26.49 14.11
CA HIS A 153 7.50 26.86 12.80
C HIS A 153 8.06 25.94 11.72
N ARG A 154 9.36 25.65 11.77
CA ARG A 154 10.04 24.71 10.86
C ARG A 154 9.37 23.33 10.88
N ASN A 155 9.08 22.80 12.07
CA ASN A 155 8.46 21.48 12.19
C ASN A 155 7.06 21.46 11.55
N ILE A 156 6.24 22.48 11.81
CA ILE A 156 4.91 22.62 11.20
C ILE A 156 5.01 22.70 9.67
N ILE A 157 5.92 23.52 9.15
CA ILE A 157 6.13 23.67 7.70
C ILE A 157 6.65 22.37 7.09
N ASN A 158 7.55 21.65 7.74
CA ASN A 158 8.05 20.36 7.25
C ASN A 158 6.94 19.31 7.16
N THR A 159 6.08 19.22 8.19
CA THR A 159 4.91 18.34 8.11
C THR A 159 3.97 18.77 6.99
N TYR A 160 3.75 20.07 6.80
CA TYR A 160 2.96 20.56 5.66
C TYR A 160 3.61 20.23 4.30
N ILE A 161 4.94 20.34 4.16
CA ILE A 161 5.65 19.97 2.92
C ILE A 161 5.45 18.48 2.62
N GLU A 162 5.39 17.64 3.65
CA GLU A 162 5.20 16.19 3.50
C GLU A 162 3.76 15.81 3.16
N THR A 163 2.76 16.46 3.79
CA THR A 163 1.34 16.15 3.59
C THR A 163 0.69 16.95 2.45
N MET A 164 1.23 18.13 2.15
CA MET A 164 0.62 19.18 1.32
C MET A 164 -0.80 19.57 1.75
N ASP A 165 -1.18 19.29 3.01
CA ASP A 165 -2.53 19.48 3.54
C ASP A 165 -2.48 20.20 4.90
N ALA A 166 -2.93 21.46 4.91
CA ALA A 166 -2.94 22.29 6.10
C ALA A 166 -3.87 21.75 7.21
N LYS A 167 -4.96 21.07 6.86
CA LYS A 167 -5.91 20.50 7.82
C LYS A 167 -5.28 19.29 8.51
N VAL A 168 -4.61 18.42 7.75
CA VAL A 168 -3.89 17.27 8.32
C VAL A 168 -2.77 17.77 9.25
N THR A 169 -1.98 18.76 8.81
CA THR A 169 -0.92 19.36 9.64
C THR A 169 -1.50 19.99 10.91
N ALA A 170 -2.60 20.75 10.80
CA ALA A 170 -3.27 21.36 11.94
C ALA A 170 -3.74 20.33 12.96
N SER A 171 -4.35 19.24 12.49
CA SER A 171 -4.78 18.13 13.35
C SER A 171 -3.61 17.46 14.06
N TYR A 172 -2.47 17.27 13.38
CA TYR A 172 -1.28 16.64 13.96
C TYR A 172 -0.69 17.45 15.13
N TYR A 173 -0.68 18.78 15.02
CA TYR A 173 -0.16 19.67 16.07
C TYR A 173 -1.22 20.16 17.06
N GLY A 174 -2.49 19.80 16.89
CA GLY A 174 -3.59 20.32 17.72
C GLY A 174 -3.81 21.83 17.56
N LEU A 175 -3.53 22.38 16.38
CA LEU A 175 -3.62 23.81 16.08
C LEU A 175 -4.87 24.14 15.26
N PRO A 176 -5.38 25.39 15.31
CA PRO A 176 -6.37 25.86 14.34
C PRO A 176 -5.79 25.88 12.92
N GLU A 177 -6.55 25.42 11.93
CA GLU A 177 -6.12 25.40 10.52
C GLU A 177 -5.72 26.81 10.02
N ALA A 178 -6.41 27.85 10.47
CA ALA A 178 -6.09 29.24 10.16
C ALA A 178 -4.66 29.65 10.61
N MET A 179 -4.19 29.11 11.73
CA MET A 179 -2.83 29.35 12.21
C MET A 179 -1.79 28.68 11.30
N VAL A 180 -2.02 27.43 10.91
CA VAL A 180 -1.15 26.73 9.95
C VAL A 180 -1.10 27.45 8.61
N ARG A 181 -2.26 27.94 8.11
CA ARG A 181 -2.31 28.75 6.88
C ARG A 181 -1.54 30.07 6.99
N LYS A 182 -1.56 30.72 8.15
CA LYS A 182 -0.76 31.92 8.41
C LYS A 182 0.74 31.60 8.32
N LEU A 183 1.19 30.53 8.98
CA LEU A 183 2.59 30.08 8.93
C LEU A 183 3.05 29.73 7.52
N ILE A 184 2.19 29.07 6.72
CA ILE A 184 2.47 28.78 5.31
C ILE A 184 2.66 30.08 4.52
N ASN A 185 1.85 31.11 4.76
CA ASN A 185 2.00 32.40 4.09
C ASN A 185 3.27 33.13 4.52
N GLU A 186 3.65 33.07 5.80
CA GLU A 186 4.93 33.59 6.28
C GLU A 186 6.10 32.87 5.60
N PHE A 187 6.06 31.53 5.53
CA PHE A 187 7.08 30.72 4.86
C PHE A 187 7.23 31.06 3.37
N LYS A 188 6.13 31.32 2.65
CA LYS A 188 6.18 31.74 1.24
C LYS A 188 6.93 33.05 1.01
N ASN A 189 7.01 33.90 2.02
CA ASN A 189 7.72 35.18 1.95
C ASN A 189 9.19 35.06 2.35
N ILE A 190 9.67 33.86 2.72
CA ILE A 190 11.08 33.59 2.96
C ILE A 190 11.76 33.39 1.58
N GLY A 191 12.62 34.36 1.23
CA GLY A 191 13.40 34.39 0.00
C GLY A 191 14.39 33.24 -0.08
#